data_AF-A0A844TYF8-F1
#
_entry.id   AF-A0A844TYF8-F1
#
_cell.length_a   1.000
_cell.length_b   1.000
_cell.length_c   1.000
_cell.angle_alpha   90.00
_cell.angle_beta   90.00
_cell.angle_gamma   90.00
#
_symmetry.space_group_name_H-M   'P 1'
#
loop_
_entity.id
_entity.type
_entity.pdbx_description
1 polymer ?
#
loop_
_entity_poly.entity_id
_entity_poly.type
_entity_poly.pdbx_seq_one_letter_code
_entity_poly.pdbx_strand_id
1 'polypeptide(L)'
;MGTMPTLPAGANIDPTGTLYDGGRSMDPNARLSVICFGTLGLVDDRMQNQMDELQAKNVQATKLREVVNALNDVLAAFPTENPQSNDVLALPKNQYLIDALNGKLSAAGITLTLESEGKITRSNVETAITKVTGLMDSNTTIQQNEMFNLQSVFSKRNQIFELLSNTLKKALDTIASIIRNL
;
A
#
# COMPACT_ATOMS: atom_id res chain seq x y z
N MET A 1 -6.27 -16.50 -0.16
CA MET A 1 -7.28 -16.87 0.87
C MET A 1 -6.51 -17.15 2.15
N GLY A 2 -6.52 -16.20 3.09
CA GLY A 2 -5.77 -16.37 4.34
C GLY A 2 -6.40 -17.47 5.18
N THR A 3 -5.60 -18.46 5.58
CA THR A 3 -6.01 -19.45 6.58
C THR A 3 -6.37 -18.70 7.86
N MET A 4 -7.61 -18.86 8.32
CA MET A 4 -8.03 -18.35 9.63
C MET A 4 -7.02 -18.81 10.69
N PRO A 5 -6.74 -18.01 11.74
CA PRO A 5 -5.91 -18.46 12.85
C PRO A 5 -6.54 -19.74 13.40
N THR A 6 -5.88 -20.87 13.21
CA THR A 6 -6.29 -22.10 13.87
C THR A 6 -5.95 -21.92 15.33
N LEU A 7 -7.00 -21.95 16.17
CA LEU A 7 -6.88 -21.97 17.61
C LEU A 7 -5.84 -23.03 18.04
N PRO A 8 -5.03 -22.76 19.08
CA PRO A 8 -4.06 -23.73 19.60
C PRO A 8 -4.76 -25.07 19.91
N ALA A 9 -4.09 -26.18 19.62
CA ALA A 9 -4.67 -27.52 19.72
C ALA A 9 -5.30 -27.76 21.10
N GLY A 10 -6.64 -27.84 21.16
CA GLY A 10 -7.41 -28.00 22.40
C GLY A 10 -8.46 -26.90 22.66
N ALA A 11 -8.42 -25.80 21.91
CA ALA A 11 -9.41 -24.73 22.07
C ALA A 11 -10.69 -24.97 21.25
N ASN A 12 -11.81 -25.25 21.93
CA ASN A 12 -13.12 -25.46 21.32
C ASN A 12 -14.05 -24.25 21.59
N ILE A 13 -14.81 -23.82 20.59
CA ILE A 13 -15.82 -22.76 20.71
C ILE A 13 -17.20 -23.43 20.89
N ASP A 14 -17.85 -23.23 22.03
CA ASP A 14 -19.25 -23.63 22.27
C ASP A 14 -20.22 -22.67 21.53
N PRO A 15 -21.42 -23.10 21.09
CA PRO A 15 -22.46 -22.24 20.54
C PRO A 15 -22.86 -21.01 21.39
N THR A 16 -22.46 -20.93 22.66
CA THR A 16 -22.59 -19.74 23.53
C THR A 16 -21.43 -18.73 23.41
N GLY A 17 -20.45 -18.99 22.53
CA GLY A 17 -19.30 -18.11 22.28
C GLY A 17 -18.19 -18.22 23.31
N THR A 18 -18.26 -19.16 24.26
CA THR A 18 -17.27 -19.36 25.32
C THR A 18 -16.05 -20.13 24.78
N LEU A 19 -14.83 -19.59 24.98
CA LEU A 19 -13.58 -20.26 24.61
C LEU A 19 -13.18 -21.22 25.75
N TYR A 20 -13.02 -22.50 25.43
CA TYR A 20 -12.59 -23.53 26.38
C TYR A 20 -11.16 -23.96 26.07
N ASP A 21 -10.29 -23.98 27.07
CA ASP A 21 -9.01 -24.68 27.03
C ASP A 21 -9.14 -25.95 27.88
N GLY A 22 -8.98 -27.13 27.27
CA GLY A 22 -8.96 -28.42 27.99
C GLY A 22 -10.19 -28.74 28.86
N GLY A 23 -11.37 -28.19 28.54
CA GLY A 23 -12.62 -28.45 29.27
C GLY A 23 -12.92 -27.53 30.46
N ARG A 24 -12.20 -26.41 30.62
CA ARG A 24 -12.53 -25.35 31.60
C ARG A 24 -12.90 -24.05 30.89
N SER A 25 -13.95 -23.37 31.37
CA SER A 25 -14.32 -22.03 30.89
C SER A 25 -13.16 -21.08 31.21
N MET A 26 -12.55 -20.50 30.19
CA MET A 26 -11.49 -19.50 30.40
C MET A 26 -12.07 -18.27 31.10
N ASP A 27 -11.31 -17.70 32.05
CA ASP A 27 -11.66 -16.43 32.70
C ASP A 27 -11.97 -15.35 31.64
N PRO A 28 -13.03 -14.53 31.79
CA PRO A 28 -13.40 -13.52 30.81
C PRO A 28 -12.27 -12.55 30.44
N ASN A 29 -11.38 -12.19 31.39
CA ASN A 29 -10.23 -11.33 31.12
C ASN A 29 -9.14 -12.11 30.37
N ALA A 30 -8.93 -13.38 30.70
CA ALA A 30 -8.01 -14.24 29.95
C ALA A 30 -8.49 -14.41 28.49
N ARG A 31 -9.79 -14.62 28.27
CA ARG A 31 -10.39 -14.69 26.92
C ARG A 31 -10.21 -13.39 26.16
N LEU A 32 -10.52 -12.25 26.78
CA LEU A 32 -10.34 -10.95 26.15
C LEU A 32 -8.88 -10.68 25.82
N SER A 33 -7.93 -11.08 26.68
CA SER A 33 -6.50 -10.94 26.40
C SER A 33 -6.07 -11.77 25.17
N VAL A 34 -6.54 -13.01 25.04
CA VAL A 34 -6.26 -13.85 23.85
C VAL A 34 -6.83 -13.22 22.58
N ILE A 35 -8.04 -12.67 22.64
CA ILE A 35 -8.65 -11.95 21.52
C ILE A 35 -7.85 -10.69 21.18
N CYS A 36 -7.42 -9.91 22.18
CA CYS A 36 -6.60 -8.73 21.98
C CYS A 36 -5.24 -9.09 21.34
N PHE A 37 -4.58 -10.14 21.79
CA PHE A 37 -3.32 -10.61 21.20
C PHE A 37 -3.51 -11.08 19.75
N GLY A 38 -4.56 -11.86 19.46
CA GLY A 38 -4.86 -12.28 18.09
C GLY A 38 -5.20 -11.11 17.17
N THR A 39 -5.97 -10.13 17.67
CA THR A 39 -6.30 -8.92 16.91
C THR A 39 -5.08 -8.03 16.70
N LEU A 40 -4.20 -7.94 17.70
CA LEU A 40 -2.95 -7.17 17.61
C LEU A 40 -2.03 -7.74 16.52
N GLY A 41 -1.87 -9.07 16.47
CA GLY A 41 -1.10 -9.73 15.39
C GLY A 41 -1.64 -9.40 14.00
N LEU A 42 -2.96 -9.49 13.79
CA LEU A 42 -3.59 -9.14 12.51
C LEU A 42 -3.44 -7.66 12.15
N VAL A 43 -3.48 -6.77 13.15
CA VAL A 43 -3.27 -5.33 12.97
C VAL A 43 -1.82 -5.03 12.61
N ASP A 44 -0.86 -5.67 13.26
CA ASP A 44 0.57 -5.55 12.96
C ASP A 44 0.89 -6.08 11.54
N ASP A 45 0.35 -7.24 11.15
CA ASP A 45 0.47 -7.77 9.78
C ASP A 45 -0.08 -6.79 8.74
N ARG A 46 -1.23 -6.17 9.03
CA ARG A 46 -1.85 -5.19 8.13
C ARG A 46 -1.01 -3.91 8.02
N MET A 47 -0.44 -3.42 9.12
CA MET A 47 0.47 -2.27 9.07
C MET A 47 1.71 -2.57 8.24
N GLN A 48 2.30 -3.76 8.41
CA GLN A 48 3.49 -4.17 7.65
C GLN A 48 3.19 -4.19 6.15
N ASN A 49 2.12 -4.88 5.76
CA ASN A 49 1.70 -4.94 4.35
C ASN A 49 1.41 -3.53 3.78
N GLN A 50 0.73 -2.68 4.53
CA GLN A 50 0.42 -1.31 4.09
C GLN A 50 1.67 -0.42 3.99
N MET A 51 2.66 -0.62 4.85
CA MET A 51 3.93 0.11 4.77
C MET A 51 4.74 -0.33 3.55
N ASP A 52 4.76 -1.63 3.25
CA ASP A 52 5.44 -2.18 2.08
C ASP A 52 4.76 -1.71 0.78
N GLU A 53 3.43 -1.69 0.75
CA GLU A 53 2.64 -1.11 -0.34
C GLU A 53 2.96 0.39 -0.51
N LEU A 54 2.95 1.18 0.56
CA LEU A 54 3.25 2.62 0.51
C LEU A 54 4.68 2.88 -0.01
N GLN A 55 5.66 2.06 0.38
CA GLN A 55 7.03 2.15 -0.13
C GLN A 55 7.08 1.83 -1.62
N ALA A 56 6.44 0.76 -2.06
CA ALA A 56 6.36 0.39 -3.48
C ALA A 56 5.68 1.49 -4.31
N LYS A 57 4.62 2.10 -3.78
CA LYS A 57 3.92 3.23 -4.42
C LYS A 57 4.78 4.48 -4.50
N ASN A 58 5.61 4.78 -3.49
CA ASN A 58 6.56 5.88 -3.52
C ASN A 58 7.64 5.67 -4.60
N VAL A 59 8.19 4.46 -4.69
CA VAL A 59 9.14 4.10 -5.77
C VAL A 59 8.48 4.24 -7.14
N GLN A 60 7.23 3.79 -7.28
CA GLN A 60 6.46 3.93 -8.52
C GLN A 60 6.20 5.39 -8.89
N ALA A 61 5.92 6.28 -7.93
CA ALA A 61 5.74 7.71 -8.19
C ALA A 61 7.02 8.36 -8.73
N THR A 62 8.18 8.04 -8.15
CA THR A 62 9.47 8.55 -8.66
C THR A 62 9.69 8.10 -10.10
N LYS A 63 9.47 6.82 -10.40
CA LYS A 63 9.61 6.28 -11.76
C LYS A 63 8.65 6.97 -12.75
N LEU A 64 7.39 7.18 -12.39
CA LEU A 64 6.41 7.89 -13.21
C LEU A 64 6.84 9.34 -13.49
N ARG A 65 7.39 10.03 -12.48
CA ARG A 65 7.90 11.40 -12.64
C ARG A 65 9.10 11.46 -13.58
N GLU A 66 10.01 10.49 -13.48
CA GLU A 66 11.15 10.38 -14.40
C GLU A 66 10.72 10.16 -15.85
N VAL A 67 9.66 9.38 -16.07
CA VAL A 67 9.04 9.16 -17.39
C VAL A 67 8.43 10.46 -17.92
N VAL A 68 7.66 11.20 -17.11
CA VAL A 68 7.10 12.50 -17.54
C VAL A 68 8.20 13.49 -17.90
N ASN A 69 9.27 13.55 -17.11
CA ASN A 69 10.41 14.41 -17.44
C ASN A 69 11.04 14.03 -18.78
N ALA A 70 11.26 12.73 -19.03
CA ALA A 70 11.80 12.28 -20.31
C ALA A 70 10.85 12.53 -21.50
N LEU A 71 9.53 12.40 -21.29
CA LEU A 71 8.55 12.77 -22.30
C LEU A 71 8.56 14.28 -22.60
N ASN A 72 8.75 15.12 -21.57
CA ASN A 72 8.90 16.55 -21.74
C ASN A 72 10.21 16.91 -22.46
N ASP A 73 11.30 16.18 -22.22
CA ASP A 73 12.56 16.35 -22.95
C ASP A 73 12.39 16.01 -24.44
N VAL A 74 11.63 14.95 -24.76
CA VAL A 74 11.25 14.61 -26.14
C VAL A 74 10.34 15.68 -26.74
N LEU A 75 9.39 16.22 -25.98
CA LEU A 75 8.50 17.30 -26.43
C LEU A 75 9.27 18.57 -26.76
N ALA A 76 10.31 18.90 -25.98
CA ALA A 76 11.17 20.05 -26.21
C ALA A 76 12.03 19.93 -27.47
N ALA A 77 12.19 18.71 -28.00
CA ALA A 77 12.96 18.46 -29.22
C ALA A 77 12.15 18.72 -30.52
N PHE A 78 10.84 18.98 -30.42
CA PHE A 78 10.00 19.42 -31.53
C PHE A 78 10.16 20.93 -31.79
N PRO A 79 9.82 21.40 -33.01
CA PRO A 79 9.83 22.84 -33.29
C PRO A 79 8.94 23.62 -32.31
N THR A 80 9.45 24.74 -31.82
CA THR A 80 8.73 25.66 -30.92
C THR A 80 8.09 26.81 -31.68
N GLU A 81 8.61 27.16 -32.86
CA GLU A 81 8.02 28.16 -33.75
C GLU A 81 6.92 27.50 -34.59
N ASN A 82 5.67 27.88 -34.32
CA ASN A 82 4.45 27.35 -34.96
C ASN A 82 4.28 25.82 -34.83
N PRO A 83 4.10 25.30 -33.60
CA PRO A 83 4.03 23.87 -33.35
C PRO A 83 2.81 23.23 -34.01
N GLN A 84 3.01 22.14 -34.75
CA GLN A 84 1.91 21.36 -35.33
C GLN A 84 1.81 19.98 -34.68
N SER A 85 0.58 19.48 -34.54
CA SER A 85 0.31 18.18 -33.90
C SER A 85 0.92 16.99 -34.66
N ASN A 86 1.11 17.13 -35.98
CA ASN A 86 1.70 16.14 -36.88
C ASN A 86 3.22 16.31 -37.04
N ASP A 87 3.87 17.23 -36.31
CA ASP A 87 5.32 17.35 -36.33
C ASP A 87 5.95 16.02 -35.96
N VAL A 88 6.89 15.56 -36.77
CA VAL A 88 7.60 14.30 -36.59
C VAL A 88 8.95 14.58 -35.94
N LEU A 89 9.30 13.80 -34.94
CA LEU A 89 10.59 13.91 -34.28
C LEU A 89 11.72 13.66 -35.28
N ALA A 90 12.68 14.58 -35.35
CA ALA A 90 13.82 14.45 -36.25
C ALA A 90 14.80 13.35 -35.78
N LEU A 91 14.67 12.16 -36.36
CA LEU A 91 15.59 11.03 -36.20
C LEU A 91 16.64 11.07 -37.33
N PRO A 92 17.94 10.77 -37.09
CA PRO A 92 18.50 10.11 -35.89
C PRO A 92 18.98 11.05 -34.77
N LYS A 93 18.98 12.37 -34.98
CA LYS A 93 19.56 13.36 -34.03
C LYS A 93 19.02 13.21 -32.60
N ASN A 94 17.74 12.87 -32.47
CA ASN A 94 17.05 12.76 -31.18
C ASN A 94 16.84 11.31 -30.70
N GLN A 95 17.49 10.32 -31.32
CA GLN A 95 17.33 8.90 -30.95
C GLN A 95 17.71 8.62 -29.49
N TYR A 96 18.74 9.30 -28.98
CA TYR A 96 19.18 9.16 -27.59
C TYR A 96 18.08 9.49 -26.56
N LEU A 97 17.16 10.41 -26.89
CA LEU A 97 16.02 10.76 -26.02
C LEU A 97 14.98 9.64 -26.01
N ILE A 98 14.78 8.98 -27.14
CA ILE A 98 13.86 7.83 -27.27
C ILE A 98 14.42 6.62 -26.54
N ASP A 99 15.71 6.35 -26.64
CA ASP A 99 16.36 5.26 -25.91
C ASP A 99 16.31 5.50 -24.39
N ALA A 100 16.58 6.73 -23.95
CA ALA A 100 16.45 7.13 -22.54
C ALA A 100 15.01 7.02 -22.04
N LEU A 101 14.03 7.43 -22.85
CA LEU A 101 12.60 7.28 -22.55
C LEU A 101 12.20 5.81 -22.46
N ASN A 102 12.60 4.97 -23.41
CA ASN A 102 12.33 3.53 -23.40
C ASN A 102 12.93 2.84 -22.16
N GLY A 103 14.13 3.23 -21.74
CA GLY A 103 14.73 2.77 -20.49
C GLY A 103 13.88 3.13 -19.27
N LYS A 104 13.39 4.37 -19.18
CA LYS A 104 12.52 4.82 -18.08
C LYS A 104 11.13 4.20 -18.12
N LEU A 105 10.55 4.00 -19.31
CA LEU A 105 9.29 3.30 -19.52
C LEU A 105 9.37 1.84 -19.07
N SER A 106 10.45 1.15 -19.43
CA SER A 106 10.75 -0.20 -18.97
C SER A 106 10.92 -0.25 -17.44
N ALA A 107 11.66 0.68 -16.86
CA ALA A 107 11.85 0.76 -15.40
C ALA A 107 10.53 1.03 -14.63
N ALA A 108 9.62 1.79 -15.23
CA ALA A 108 8.28 2.07 -14.72
C ALA A 108 7.27 0.94 -14.99
N GLY A 109 7.60 -0.05 -15.84
CA GLY A 109 6.71 -1.14 -16.24
C GLY A 109 5.55 -0.70 -17.12
N ILE A 110 5.69 0.41 -17.87
CA ILE A 110 4.62 0.99 -18.69
C ILE A 110 4.98 0.85 -20.16
N THR A 111 4.09 0.22 -20.92
CA THR A 111 4.17 0.21 -22.39
C THR A 111 3.36 1.37 -22.94
N LEU A 112 4.04 2.31 -23.60
CA LEU A 112 3.44 3.43 -24.32
C LEU A 112 3.72 3.27 -25.81
N THR A 113 2.66 3.23 -26.61
CA THR A 113 2.78 3.27 -28.07
C THR A 113 2.94 4.72 -28.50
N LEU A 114 4.18 5.15 -28.70
CA LEU A 114 4.52 6.51 -29.15
C LEU A 114 4.57 6.61 -30.67
N GLU A 115 4.65 5.47 -31.35
CA GLU A 115 4.79 5.38 -32.79
C GLU A 115 3.41 5.24 -33.46
N SER A 116 3.15 6.08 -34.45
CA SER A 116 2.13 5.84 -35.47
C SER A 116 2.87 5.77 -36.81
N GLU A 117 2.76 4.65 -37.52
CA GLU A 117 3.41 4.43 -38.83
C GLU A 117 4.94 4.62 -38.82
N GLY A 118 5.62 4.23 -37.74
CA GLY A 118 7.07 4.36 -37.58
C GLY A 118 7.55 5.80 -37.34
N LYS A 119 6.63 6.72 -37.04
CA LYS A 119 6.90 8.13 -36.73
C LYS A 119 6.44 8.44 -35.32
N ILE A 120 7.27 9.18 -34.59
CA ILE A 120 6.91 9.75 -33.30
C ILE A 120 6.43 11.16 -33.57
N THR A 121 5.12 11.38 -33.44
CA THR A 121 4.51 12.70 -33.63
C THR A 121 4.37 13.43 -32.31
N ARG A 122 4.33 14.76 -32.38
CA ARG A 122 4.10 15.62 -31.22
C ARG A 122 2.82 15.25 -30.46
N SER A 123 1.72 15.02 -31.20
CA SER A 123 0.44 14.62 -30.62
C SER A 123 0.51 13.30 -29.83
N ASN A 124 1.29 12.33 -30.31
CA ASN A 124 1.47 11.06 -29.60
C ASN A 124 2.21 11.26 -28.28
N VAL A 125 3.24 12.12 -28.27
CA VAL A 125 4.01 12.46 -27.05
C VAL A 125 3.14 13.22 -26.06
N GLU A 126 2.33 14.19 -26.51
CA GLU A 126 1.39 14.94 -25.66
C GLU A 126 0.30 14.03 -25.05
N THR A 127 -0.21 13.08 -25.85
CA THR A 127 -1.16 12.06 -25.37
C THR A 127 -0.51 11.14 -24.33
N ALA A 128 0.74 10.73 -24.57
CA ALA A 128 1.50 9.92 -23.63
C ALA A 128 1.77 10.67 -22.31
N ILE A 129 2.14 11.95 -22.37
CA ILE A 129 2.30 12.81 -21.18
C ILE A 129 1.01 12.84 -20.38
N THR A 130 -0.12 13.11 -21.04
CA THR A 130 -1.44 13.14 -20.38
C THR A 130 -1.76 11.82 -19.69
N LYS A 131 -1.48 10.68 -20.36
CA LYS A 131 -1.71 9.35 -19.79
C LYS A 131 -0.83 9.07 -18.58
N VAL A 132 0.46 9.39 -18.63
CA VAL A 132 1.40 9.15 -17.51
C VAL A 132 1.10 10.09 -16.34
N THR A 133 0.72 11.33 -16.60
CA THR A 133 0.26 12.27 -15.57
C THR A 133 -1.00 11.74 -14.87
N GLY A 134 -1.99 11.24 -15.63
CA GLY A 134 -3.18 10.62 -15.03
C GLY A 134 -2.85 9.40 -14.15
N LEU A 135 -1.86 8.59 -14.55
CA LEU A 135 -1.36 7.49 -13.70
C LEU A 135 -0.65 8.00 -12.45
N MET A 136 0.11 9.10 -12.55
CA MET A 136 0.78 9.74 -11.42
C MET A 136 -0.21 10.30 -10.40
N ASP A 137 -1.28 10.95 -10.87
CA ASP A 137 -2.34 11.48 -10.01
C ASP A 137 -3.11 10.35 -9.32
N SER A 138 -3.42 9.29 -10.06
CA SER A 138 -4.01 8.07 -9.49
C SER A 138 -3.12 7.46 -8.41
N ASN A 139 -1.81 7.33 -8.68
CA ASN A 139 -0.85 6.80 -7.73
C ASN A 139 -0.71 7.67 -6.48
N THR A 140 -0.74 9.00 -6.64
CA THR A 140 -0.72 9.96 -5.53
C THR A 140 -1.98 9.83 -4.66
N THR A 141 -3.14 9.68 -5.30
CA THR A 141 -4.42 9.46 -4.59
C THR A 141 -4.39 8.15 -3.79
N ILE A 142 -3.83 7.09 -4.36
CA ILE A 142 -3.65 5.80 -3.67
C ILE A 142 -2.74 5.95 -2.45
N GLN A 143 -1.59 6.63 -2.58
CA GLN A 143 -0.70 6.89 -1.44
C GLN A 143 -1.39 7.67 -0.31
N GLN A 144 -2.19 8.68 -0.66
CA GLN A 144 -2.97 9.42 0.33
C GLN A 144 -4.00 8.51 1.02
N ASN A 145 -4.70 7.66 0.29
CA ASN A 145 -5.65 6.70 0.84
C ASN A 145 -4.96 5.68 1.77
N GLU A 146 -3.84 5.11 1.34
CA GLU A 146 -3.02 4.19 2.14
C GLU A 146 -2.51 4.87 3.41
N MET A 147 -2.13 6.15 3.34
CA MET A 147 -1.75 6.93 4.51
C MET A 147 -2.92 7.13 5.50
N PHE A 148 -4.14 7.43 5.01
CA PHE A 148 -5.32 7.47 5.87
C PHE A 148 -5.64 6.10 6.50
N ASN A 149 -5.48 5.03 5.72
CA ASN A 149 -5.68 3.68 6.22
C ASN A 149 -4.64 3.30 7.29
N LEU A 150 -3.37 3.65 7.08
CA LEU A 150 -2.30 3.44 8.06
C LEU A 150 -2.60 4.18 9.35
N GLN A 151 -2.99 5.45 9.28
CA GLN A 151 -3.38 6.22 10.48
C GLN A 151 -4.55 5.56 11.23
N SER A 152 -5.54 5.05 10.49
CA SER A 152 -6.66 4.31 11.07
C SER A 152 -6.19 3.02 11.76
N VAL A 153 -5.29 2.26 11.14
CA VAL A 153 -4.75 1.02 11.70
C VAL A 153 -3.89 1.30 12.93
N PHE A 154 -3.07 2.36 12.94
CA PHE A 154 -2.34 2.81 14.13
C PHE A 154 -3.29 3.20 15.27
N SER A 155 -4.37 3.92 14.98
CA SER A 155 -5.39 4.24 15.98
C SER A 155 -6.03 2.98 16.58
N LYS A 156 -6.37 1.99 15.74
CA LYS A 156 -6.91 0.70 16.20
C LYS A 156 -5.90 -0.07 17.06
N ARG A 157 -4.63 -0.10 16.66
CA ARG A 157 -3.55 -0.71 17.43
C ARG A 157 -3.45 -0.10 18.83
N ASN A 158 -3.45 1.23 18.93
CA ASN A 158 -3.38 1.92 20.21
C ASN A 158 -4.60 1.61 21.09
N GLN A 159 -5.81 1.60 20.52
CA GLN A 159 -7.01 1.22 21.25
C GLN A 159 -6.96 -0.23 21.76
N ILE A 160 -6.43 -1.16 20.98
CA ILE A 160 -6.24 -2.56 21.41
C ILE A 160 -5.22 -2.65 22.53
N PHE A 161 -4.11 -1.89 22.47
CA PHE A 161 -3.13 -1.85 23.55
C PHE A 161 -3.71 -1.29 24.85
N GLU A 162 -4.50 -0.23 24.78
CA GLU A 162 -5.21 0.32 25.94
C GLU A 162 -6.17 -0.71 26.53
N LEU A 163 -6.94 -1.39 25.69
CA LEU A 163 -7.85 -2.44 26.12
C LEU A 163 -7.11 -3.63 26.75
N LEU A 164 -6.01 -4.08 26.13
CA LEU A 164 -5.16 -5.15 26.64
C LEU A 164 -4.57 -4.79 28.00
N SER A 165 -4.00 -3.60 28.13
CA SER A 165 -3.42 -3.09 29.38
C SER A 165 -4.45 -3.05 30.50
N ASN A 166 -5.63 -2.50 30.22
CA ASN A 166 -6.74 -2.46 31.19
C ASN A 166 -7.23 -3.86 31.56
N THR A 167 -7.28 -4.80 30.61
CA THR A 167 -7.69 -6.19 30.84
C THR A 167 -6.67 -6.94 31.70
N LEU A 168 -5.37 -6.80 31.42
CA LEU A 168 -4.30 -7.39 32.22
C LEU A 168 -4.30 -6.82 33.64
N LYS A 169 -4.48 -5.51 33.78
CA LYS A 169 -4.60 -4.87 35.11
C LYS A 169 -5.77 -5.44 35.90
N LYS A 170 -6.96 -5.54 35.29
CA LYS A 170 -8.14 -6.14 35.94
C LYS A 170 -7.92 -7.61 36.32
N ALA A 171 -7.26 -8.38 35.47
CA ALA A 171 -6.91 -9.77 35.76
C ALA A 171 -5.97 -9.87 36.97
N LEU A 172 -4.92 -9.04 37.01
CA LEU A 172 -3.97 -8.97 38.13
C LEU A 172 -4.64 -8.52 39.43
N ASP A 173 -5.47 -7.49 39.39
CA ASP A 173 -6.20 -7.00 40.57
C ASP A 173 -7.18 -8.05 41.10
N THR A 174 -7.82 -8.82 40.21
CA THR A 174 -8.68 -9.96 40.58
C THR A 174 -7.88 -11.06 41.27
N ILE A 175 -6.72 -11.44 40.72
CA ILE A 175 -5.82 -12.41 41.34
C ILE A 175 -5.31 -11.91 42.69
N ALA A 176 -4.90 -10.65 42.78
CA ALA A 176 -4.42 -10.05 44.03
C ALA A 176 -5.51 -10.01 45.11
N SER A 177 -6.77 -9.76 44.72
CA SER A 177 -7.92 -9.82 45.62
C SER A 177 -8.20 -11.25 46.10
N ILE A 178 -8.11 -12.25 45.21
CA ILE A 178 -8.23 -13.67 45.58
C ILE A 178 -7.11 -14.05 46.56
N ILE A 179 -5.86 -13.70 46.28
CA ILE A 179 -4.71 -13.98 47.17
C ILE A 179 -4.87 -13.28 48.52
N ARG A 180 -5.41 -12.06 48.55
CA ARG A 180 -5.60 -11.30 49.80
C ARG A 180 -6.74 -11.84 50.67
N ASN A 181 -7.73 -12.51 50.07
CA ASN A 181 -8.88 -13.09 50.75
C ASN A 181 -8.73 -14.60 51.03
N LEU A 182 -7.62 -15.21 50.62
CA LEU A 182 -7.19 -16.57 50.98
C LEU A 182 -6.44 -16.56 52.31
#